data_AF-A0AAD9TXW2-F1
#
_entry.id   AF-A0AAD9TXW2-F1
#
_cell.length_a   1.000
_cell.length_b   1.000
_cell.length_c   1.000
_cell.angle_alpha   90.00
_cell.angle_beta   90.00
_cell.angle_gamma   90.00
#
_symmetry.space_group_name_H-M   'P 1'
#
loop_
_entity.id
_entity.type
_entity.pdbx_description
1 polymer ?
#
loop_
_entity_poly.entity_id
_entity_poly.type
_entity_poly.pdbx_seq_one_letter_code
_entity_poly.pdbx_strand_id
1 'polypeptide(L)'
;MDDMFVARGRKSCKAQEITNLHHYQVELFYAILDMQIQELNSRFNETNTKLLVCLACLSPSESFYAFDKKKLMCLAQFYPKDFSLADIIILGCQLETYIMDIRYSVEFSNLNGISELAIMMVANKKDKVFPLVYLLLTLALILPVATATV
;
A
#
# COMPACT_ATOMS: atom_id res chain seq x y z
N MET A 1 18.09 38.08 -6.27
CA MET A 1 17.78 36.68 -6.70
C MET A 1 18.81 36.17 -7.70
N ASP A 2 19.33 37.02 -8.59
CA ASP A 2 20.51 36.72 -9.43
C ASP A 2 21.85 36.84 -8.69
N ASP A 3 21.80 37.18 -7.39
CA ASP A 3 23.00 37.26 -6.56
C ASP A 3 23.68 35.89 -6.49
N MET A 4 25.00 35.92 -6.46
CA MET A 4 25.84 34.73 -6.50
C MET A 4 25.70 33.92 -5.21
N PHE A 5 25.57 32.59 -5.35
CA PHE A 5 25.56 31.68 -4.22
C PHE A 5 26.95 31.56 -3.63
N VAL A 6 27.09 31.90 -2.35
CA VAL A 6 28.34 31.77 -1.60
C VAL A 6 28.12 30.76 -0.48
N ALA A 7 28.62 29.54 -0.68
CA ALA A 7 28.63 28.51 0.36
C ALA A 7 29.39 29.01 1.60
N ARG A 8 28.75 28.98 2.77
CA ARG A 8 29.29 29.48 4.05
C ARG A 8 30.54 28.67 4.43
N GLY A 9 31.74 29.23 4.20
CA GLY A 9 33.03 28.64 4.61
C GLY A 9 34.11 28.49 3.53
N ARG A 10 33.86 28.78 2.24
CA ARG A 10 34.92 28.79 1.20
C ARG A 10 35.43 30.21 0.93
N LYS A 11 36.76 30.40 0.93
CA LYS A 11 37.39 31.59 0.36
C LYS A 11 37.12 31.61 -1.16
N SER A 12 36.43 32.66 -1.60
CA SER A 12 36.03 32.90 -2.99
C SER A 12 37.25 33.11 -3.89
N CYS A 13 37.88 32.03 -4.36
CA CYS A 13 38.89 32.14 -5.40
C CYS A 13 38.68 31.18 -6.58
N LYS A 14 37.73 30.22 -6.50
CA LYS A 14 37.36 29.32 -7.61
C LYS A 14 35.91 28.79 -7.48
N ALA A 15 34.98 29.61 -7.01
CA ALA A 15 33.57 29.20 -6.96
C ALA A 15 32.97 29.33 -8.37
N GLN A 16 32.37 28.26 -8.90
CA GLN A 16 31.55 28.35 -10.11
C GLN A 16 30.48 29.43 -9.90
N GLU A 17 30.23 30.24 -10.92
CA GLU A 17 29.27 31.36 -10.87
C GLU A 17 27.83 30.84 -10.84
N ILE A 18 27.43 30.24 -9.72
CA ILE A 18 26.08 29.71 -9.53
C ILE A 18 25.25 30.79 -8.86
N THR A 19 24.14 31.19 -9.50
CA THR A 19 23.19 32.13 -8.89
C THR A 19 22.46 31.45 -7.73
N ASN A 20 22.06 32.22 -6.73
CA ASN A 20 21.23 31.73 -5.62
C ASN A 20 19.97 31.03 -6.14
N LEU A 21 19.36 31.58 -7.20
CA LEU A 21 18.22 30.96 -7.86
C LEU A 21 18.53 29.55 -8.35
N HIS A 22 19.66 29.33 -9.02
CA HIS A 22 20.08 28.01 -9.48
C HIS A 22 20.38 27.05 -8.33
N HIS A 23 21.09 27.50 -7.29
CA HIS A 23 21.37 26.66 -6.12
C HIS A 23 20.08 26.13 -5.45
N TYR A 24 19.08 26.99 -5.24
CA TYR A 24 17.83 26.56 -4.60
C TYR A 24 16.91 25.78 -5.54
N GLN A 25 16.74 26.20 -6.79
CA GLN A 25 15.81 25.55 -7.73
C GLN A 25 16.35 24.27 -8.36
N VAL A 26 17.66 24.17 -8.53
CA VAL A 26 18.30 23.03 -9.18
C VAL A 26 18.97 22.19 -8.11
N GLU A 27 20.03 22.66 -7.46
CA GLU A 27 20.85 21.79 -6.61
C GLU A 27 20.09 21.28 -5.37
N LEU A 28 19.45 22.16 -4.61
CA LEU A 28 18.73 21.76 -3.40
C LEU A 28 17.46 20.96 -3.74
N PHE A 29 16.69 21.40 -4.74
CA PHE A 29 15.47 20.72 -5.13
C PHE A 29 15.74 19.31 -5.67
N TYR A 30 16.74 19.14 -6.57
CA TYR A 30 17.13 17.82 -7.05
C TYR A 30 17.69 16.95 -5.92
N ALA A 31 18.47 17.51 -4.99
CA ALA A 31 18.94 16.74 -3.83
C ALA A 31 17.80 16.23 -2.95
N ILE A 32 16.77 17.05 -2.72
CA ILE A 32 15.58 16.64 -1.96
C ILE A 32 14.79 15.56 -2.74
N LEU A 33 14.61 15.74 -4.05
CA LEU A 33 13.94 14.74 -4.88
C LEU A 33 14.68 13.40 -4.88
N ASP A 34 16.00 13.41 -5.02
CA ASP A 34 16.83 12.20 -4.99
C ASP A 34 16.72 11.50 -3.63
N MET A 35 16.73 12.25 -2.52
CA MET A 35 16.52 11.70 -1.18
C MET A 35 15.13 11.05 -1.05
N GLN A 36 14.08 11.71 -1.54
CA GLN A 36 12.71 11.16 -1.50
C GLN A 36 12.58 9.90 -2.38
N ILE A 37 13.16 9.90 -3.57
CA ILE A 37 13.17 8.74 -4.47
C ILE A 37 13.93 7.58 -3.83
N GLN A 38 15.09 7.86 -3.22
CA GLN A 38 15.88 6.85 -2.53
C GLN A 38 15.13 6.26 -1.33
N GLU A 39 14.49 7.11 -0.54
CA GLU A 39 13.68 6.68 0.60
C GLU A 39 12.48 5.84 0.13
N LEU A 40 11.77 6.28 -0.90
CA LEU A 40 10.66 5.53 -1.50
C LEU A 40 11.12 4.17 -2.01
N ASN A 41 12.22 4.12 -2.77
CA ASN A 41 12.78 2.87 -3.29
C ASN A 41 13.25 1.93 -2.17
N SER A 42 13.73 2.47 -1.04
CA SER A 42 14.11 1.66 0.12
C SER A 42 12.90 1.06 0.85
N ARG A 43 11.79 1.81 0.92
CA ARG A 43 10.55 1.39 1.60
C ARG A 43 9.69 0.47 0.73
N PHE A 44 9.61 0.72 -0.57
CA PHE A 44 8.79 -0.02 -1.53
C PHE A 44 9.66 -0.88 -2.46
N ASN A 45 10.43 -1.79 -1.87
CA ASN A 45 11.11 -2.81 -2.65
C ASN A 45 10.10 -3.71 -3.42
N GLU A 46 10.61 -4.58 -4.27
CA GLU A 46 9.78 -5.44 -5.12
C GLU A 46 8.75 -6.26 -4.31
N THR A 47 9.18 -6.79 -3.16
CA THR A 47 8.35 -7.58 -2.25
C THR A 47 7.20 -6.76 -1.66
N ASN A 48 7.50 -5.56 -1.14
CA ASN A 48 6.50 -4.69 -0.53
C ASN A 48 5.50 -4.16 -1.56
N THR A 49 6.00 -3.86 -2.77
CA THR A 49 5.13 -3.46 -3.89
C THR A 49 4.20 -4.61 -4.29
N LYS A 50 4.70 -5.84 -4.41
CA LYS A 50 3.88 -7.03 -4.67
C LYS A 50 2.83 -7.25 -3.59
N LEU A 51 3.19 -7.07 -2.32
CA LEU A 51 2.26 -7.19 -1.20
C LEU A 51 1.12 -6.17 -1.34
N LEU A 52 1.42 -4.90 -1.62
CA LEU A 52 0.41 -3.85 -1.78
C LEU A 52 -0.50 -4.08 -2.99
N VAL A 53 0.06 -4.56 -4.11
CA VAL A 53 -0.73 -4.96 -5.28
C VAL A 53 -1.70 -6.08 -4.93
N CYS A 54 -1.30 -7.04 -4.08
CA CYS A 54 -2.18 -8.09 -3.62
C CYS A 54 -3.24 -7.58 -2.63
N LEU A 55 -2.88 -6.64 -1.76
CA LEU A 55 -3.79 -6.00 -0.80
C LEU A 55 -4.88 -5.18 -1.50
N ALA A 56 -4.55 -4.51 -2.60
CA ALA A 56 -5.52 -3.75 -3.40
C ALA A 56 -6.68 -4.61 -3.93
N CYS A 57 -6.49 -5.93 -4.07
CA CYS A 57 -7.54 -6.87 -4.49
C CYS A 57 -8.64 -7.10 -3.43
N LEU A 58 -8.46 -6.61 -2.20
CA LEU A 58 -9.50 -6.60 -1.16
C LEU A 58 -10.48 -5.42 -1.29
N SER A 59 -10.22 -4.47 -2.19
CA SER A 59 -11.04 -3.26 -2.31
C SER A 59 -12.49 -3.59 -2.70
N PRO A 60 -13.50 -3.06 -2.00
CA PRO A 60 -14.90 -3.21 -2.37
C PRO A 60 -15.35 -2.26 -3.51
N SER A 61 -14.49 -1.32 -3.93
CA SER A 61 -14.82 -0.33 -4.95
C SER A 61 -15.27 -0.98 -6.27
N GLU A 62 -16.19 -0.32 -6.97
CA GLU A 62 -16.71 -0.75 -8.28
C GLU A 62 -17.19 -2.22 -8.27
N SER A 63 -17.92 -2.61 -7.22
CA SER A 63 -18.40 -3.99 -7.03
C SER A 63 -17.24 -5.00 -7.00
N PHE A 64 -16.21 -4.70 -6.21
CA PHE A 64 -15.01 -5.53 -6.07
C PHE A 64 -14.30 -5.77 -7.41
N TYR A 65 -14.23 -4.75 -8.29
CA TYR A 65 -13.62 -4.88 -9.62
C TYR A 65 -12.17 -5.39 -9.57
N ALA A 66 -11.41 -4.94 -8.58
CA ALA A 66 -10.01 -5.30 -8.39
C ALA A 66 -9.78 -6.73 -7.86
N PHE A 67 -10.86 -7.48 -7.56
CA PHE A 67 -10.76 -8.83 -7.01
C PHE A 67 -9.97 -9.75 -7.95
N ASP A 68 -8.91 -10.37 -7.41
CA ASP A 68 -8.11 -11.37 -8.09
C ASP A 68 -7.75 -12.47 -7.09
N LYS A 69 -8.35 -13.64 -7.30
CA LYS A 69 -8.15 -14.82 -6.44
C LYS A 69 -6.67 -15.16 -6.27
N LYS A 70 -5.89 -15.16 -7.37
CA LYS A 70 -4.49 -15.60 -7.33
C LYS A 70 -3.64 -14.62 -6.54
N LYS A 71 -3.90 -13.32 -6.69
CA LYS A 71 -3.21 -12.28 -5.91
C LYS A 71 -3.57 -12.32 -4.43
N LEU A 72 -4.84 -12.58 -4.09
CA LEU A 72 -5.24 -12.76 -2.68
C LEU A 72 -4.65 -14.02 -2.04
N MET A 73 -4.52 -15.12 -2.80
CA MET A 73 -3.77 -16.29 -2.33
C MET A 73 -2.27 -15.97 -2.17
N CYS A 74 -1.70 -15.15 -3.06
CA CYS A 74 -0.32 -14.65 -2.91
C CYS A 74 -0.18 -13.75 -1.67
N LEU A 75 -1.20 -12.94 -1.33
CA LEU A 75 -1.22 -12.15 -0.10
C LEU A 75 -1.03 -13.04 1.13
N ALA A 76 -1.75 -14.15 1.21
CA ALA A 76 -1.64 -15.11 2.32
C ALA A 76 -0.23 -15.70 2.45
N GLN A 77 0.49 -15.89 1.34
CA GLN A 77 1.86 -16.42 1.35
C GLN A 77 2.87 -15.47 2.02
N PHE A 78 2.57 -14.17 2.12
CA PHE A 78 3.39 -13.22 2.88
C PHE A 78 3.26 -13.39 4.40
N TYR A 79 2.27 -14.15 4.87
CA TYR A 79 1.99 -14.37 6.30
C TYR A 79 2.10 -15.86 6.68
N PRO A 80 3.29 -16.48 6.57
CA PRO A 80 3.47 -17.91 6.83
C PRO A 80 3.24 -18.32 8.30
N LYS A 81 3.14 -17.35 9.22
CA LYS A 81 2.78 -17.59 10.63
C LYS A 81 1.27 -17.70 10.83
N ASP A 82 0.49 -17.03 9.98
CA ASP A 82 -0.96 -16.93 10.07
C ASP A 82 -1.67 -17.89 9.09
N PHE A 83 -0.99 -18.28 8.00
CA PHE A 83 -1.49 -19.23 7.02
C PHE A 83 -0.54 -20.43 6.83
N SER A 84 -1.06 -21.63 7.07
CA SER A 84 -0.42 -22.86 6.61
C SER A 84 -0.69 -23.10 5.11
N LEU A 85 0.05 -24.05 4.51
CA LEU A 85 -0.22 -24.48 3.13
C LEU A 85 -1.64 -25.02 2.95
N ALA A 86 -2.18 -25.70 3.97
CA ALA A 86 -3.56 -26.18 3.95
C ALA A 86 -4.55 -25.01 3.98
N ASP A 87 -4.30 -24.00 4.80
CA ASP A 87 -5.14 -22.80 4.87
C ASP A 87 -5.16 -22.05 3.53
N ILE A 88 -4.04 -21.97 2.81
CA ILE A 88 -4.00 -21.32 1.49
C ILE A 88 -4.90 -22.06 0.48
N ILE A 89 -4.95 -23.39 0.53
CA ILE A 89 -5.85 -24.18 -0.34
C ILE A 89 -7.31 -23.91 0.03
N ILE A 90 -7.65 -23.93 1.32
CA ILE A 90 -9.00 -23.67 1.82
C ILE A 90 -9.43 -22.23 1.51
N LEU A 91 -8.53 -21.26 1.68
CA LEU A 91 -8.72 -19.87 1.32
C LEU A 91 -9.08 -19.73 -0.16
N GLY A 92 -8.40 -20.48 -1.03
CA GLY A 92 -8.72 -20.52 -2.46
C GLY A 92 -10.18 -20.92 -2.72
N CYS A 93 -10.71 -21.91 -2.00
CA CYS A 93 -12.12 -22.29 -2.10
C CYS A 93 -13.05 -21.22 -1.49
N GLN A 94 -12.70 -20.69 -0.31
CA GLN A 94 -13.49 -19.65 0.35
C GLN A 94 -13.61 -18.38 -0.50
N LEU A 95 -12.55 -17.96 -1.18
CA LEU A 95 -12.53 -16.76 -2.02
C LEU A 95 -13.53 -16.84 -3.19
N GLU A 96 -13.72 -18.03 -3.77
CA GLU A 96 -14.69 -18.23 -4.86
C GLU A 96 -16.12 -18.07 -4.38
N THR A 97 -16.43 -18.66 -3.22
CA THR A 97 -17.77 -18.52 -2.64
C THR A 97 -18.01 -17.11 -2.09
N TYR A 98 -16.99 -16.52 -1.46
CA TYR A 98 -17.01 -15.16 -0.92
C TYR A 98 -17.36 -14.13 -1.99
N ILE A 99 -16.66 -14.12 -3.13
CA ILE A 99 -16.88 -13.08 -4.13
C ILE A 99 -18.26 -13.17 -4.76
N MET A 100 -18.79 -14.38 -4.93
CA MET A 100 -20.15 -14.60 -5.42
C MET A 100 -21.15 -14.09 -4.40
N ASP A 101 -21.05 -14.50 -3.14
CA ASP A 101 -21.99 -14.11 -2.08
C ASP A 101 -22.02 -12.59 -1.86
N ILE A 102 -20.84 -11.97 -1.71
CA ILE A 102 -20.72 -10.56 -1.34
C ILE A 102 -21.12 -9.62 -2.49
N ARG A 103 -20.81 -9.94 -3.75
CA ARG A 103 -21.18 -9.06 -4.89
C ARG A 103 -22.69 -8.93 -5.12
N TYR A 104 -23.46 -9.96 -4.77
CA TYR A 104 -24.92 -9.96 -4.94
C TYR A 104 -25.67 -9.51 -3.68
N SER A 105 -24.96 -9.25 -2.58
CA SER A 105 -25.53 -8.80 -1.32
C SER A 105 -25.70 -7.28 -1.32
N VAL A 106 -26.93 -6.81 -1.13
CA VAL A 106 -27.24 -5.36 -1.10
C VAL A 106 -26.51 -4.66 0.04
N GLU A 107 -26.30 -5.37 1.14
CA GLU A 107 -25.57 -4.92 2.34
C GLU A 107 -24.11 -4.58 2.05
N PHE A 108 -23.51 -5.14 1.00
CA PHE A 108 -22.11 -4.88 0.62
C PHE A 108 -21.99 -3.98 -0.60
N SER A 109 -23.09 -3.35 -1.03
CA SER A 109 -23.07 -2.36 -2.10
C SER A 109 -22.48 -1.03 -1.63
N ASN A 110 -21.71 -0.37 -2.49
CA ASN A 110 -21.20 1.00 -2.30
C ASN A 110 -20.37 1.25 -1.01
N LEU A 111 -19.58 0.26 -0.57
CA LEU A 111 -18.67 0.44 0.56
C LEU A 111 -17.51 1.36 0.20
N ASN A 112 -17.16 2.29 1.10
CA ASN A 112 -16.14 3.31 0.87
C ASN A 112 -14.70 2.81 1.03
N GLY A 113 -14.50 1.60 1.57
CA GLY A 113 -13.18 1.00 1.72
C GLY A 113 -13.15 -0.27 2.55
N ILE A 114 -11.94 -0.78 2.77
CA ILE A 114 -11.70 -2.06 3.45
C ILE A 114 -12.14 -2.06 4.93
N SER A 115 -12.11 -0.91 5.60
CA SER A 115 -12.58 -0.79 6.99
C SER A 115 -14.09 -1.01 7.10
N GLU A 116 -14.86 -0.41 6.18
CA GLU A 116 -16.32 -0.57 6.13
C GLU A 116 -16.69 -2.01 5.72
N LEU A 117 -15.94 -2.59 4.79
CA LEU A 117 -16.05 -4.01 4.46
C LEU A 117 -15.87 -4.91 5.68
N ALA A 118 -14.84 -4.66 6.51
CA ALA A 118 -14.59 -5.46 7.70
C ALA A 118 -15.73 -5.36 8.73
N ILE A 119 -16.26 -4.15 8.94
CA ILE A 119 -17.42 -3.92 9.81
C ILE A 119 -18.64 -4.68 9.28
N MET A 120 -18.92 -4.59 7.99
CA MET A 120 -20.08 -5.26 7.37
C MET A 120 -19.94 -6.79 7.38
N MET A 121 -18.72 -7.32 7.25
CA MET A 121 -18.48 -8.76 7.38
C MET A 121 -18.88 -9.27 8.76
N VAL A 122 -18.53 -8.56 9.84
CA VAL A 122 -18.91 -8.95 11.21
C VAL A 122 -20.40 -8.75 11.46
N ALA A 123 -20.96 -7.61 11.04
CA ALA A 123 -22.38 -7.29 11.24
C ALA A 123 -23.29 -8.37 10.62
N ASN A 124 -22.90 -8.90 9.46
CA ASN A 124 -23.64 -9.93 8.73
C ASN A 124 -23.15 -11.36 9.01
N LYS A 125 -22.29 -11.56 10.02
CA LYS A 125 -21.69 -12.86 10.40
C LYS A 125 -20.88 -13.55 9.29
N LYS A 126 -20.50 -12.81 8.23
CA LYS A 126 -19.68 -13.30 7.12
C LYS A 126 -18.25 -13.56 7.55
N ASP A 127 -17.78 -12.93 8.62
CA ASP A 127 -16.51 -13.24 9.29
C ASP A 127 -16.43 -14.72 9.73
N LYS A 128 -17.56 -15.32 10.14
CA LYS A 128 -17.62 -16.73 10.53
C LYS A 128 -17.79 -17.67 9.33
N VAL A 129 -18.41 -17.19 8.25
CA VAL A 129 -18.61 -17.96 7.02
C VAL A 129 -17.32 -18.02 6.20
N PHE A 130 -16.57 -16.91 6.16
CA PHE A 130 -15.32 -16.75 5.41
C PHE A 130 -14.15 -16.37 6.33
N PRO A 131 -13.80 -17.20 7.33
CA PRO A 131 -12.81 -16.85 8.35
C PRO A 131 -11.42 -16.54 7.78
N LEU A 132 -10.99 -17.21 6.70
CA LEU A 132 -9.67 -16.96 6.12
C LEU A 132 -9.64 -15.67 5.28
N VAL A 133 -10.76 -15.33 4.64
CA VAL A 133 -10.91 -14.04 3.93
C VAL A 133 -10.94 -12.90 4.94
N TYR A 134 -11.66 -13.07 6.06
CA TYR A 134 -11.70 -12.09 7.13
C TYR A 134 -10.33 -11.91 7.80
N LEU A 135 -9.55 -12.99 7.94
CA LEU A 135 -8.16 -12.92 8.41
C LEU A 135 -7.28 -12.10 7.46
N LEU A 136 -7.36 -12.31 6.14
CA LEU A 136 -6.65 -11.47 5.16
C LEU A 136 -7.01 -9.99 5.29
N LEU A 137 -8.29 -9.71 5.46
CA LEU A 137 -8.79 -8.34 5.62
C LEU A 137 -8.27 -7.70 6.91
N THR A 138 -8.22 -8.46 8.00
CA THR A 138 -7.68 -8.02 9.29
C THR A 138 -6.18 -7.73 9.17
N LEU A 139 -5.42 -8.62 8.54
CA LEU A 139 -3.99 -8.43 8.29
C LEU A 139 -3.72 -7.19 7.44
N ALA A 140 -4.56 -6.94 6.43
CA ALA A 140 -4.48 -5.73 5.61
C ALA A 140 -4.73 -4.44 6.41
N LEU A 141 -5.66 -4.47 7.37
CA LEU A 141 -6.00 -3.32 8.22
C LEU A 141 -4.94 -3.01 9.29
N ILE A 142 -4.27 -4.03 9.83
CA ILE A 142 -3.21 -3.86 10.83
C ILE A 142 -1.85 -3.59 10.21
N LEU A 143 -1.71 -3.76 8.89
CA LEU A 143 -0.45 -3.55 8.22
C LEU A 143 -0.05 -2.08 8.39
N PRO A 144 1.12 -1.79 8.98
CA PRO A 144 1.59 -0.42 9.13
C PRO A 144 2.10 0.10 7.77
N VAL A 145 1.17 0.36 6.85
CA VAL A 145 1.51 0.82 5.50
C VAL A 145 1.89 2.29 5.49
N ALA A 146 1.44 3.10 6.47
CA ALA A 146 1.83 4.51 6.56
C ALA A 146 1.50 5.15 7.92
N THR A 147 2.18 4.78 9.01
CA THR A 147 2.43 5.76 10.09
C THR A 147 3.67 6.57 9.73
N ALA A 148 3.60 7.34 8.64
CA ALA A 148 4.50 8.46 8.50
C ALA A 148 3.87 9.59 9.33
N THR A 149 4.36 9.79 10.56
CA THR A 149 4.18 11.10 11.19
C THR A 149 4.92 12.11 10.31
N VAL A 150 4.15 13.03 9.74
CA VAL A 150 4.64 14.29 9.18
C VAL A 150 5.27 15.11 10.30
#